data_AF-A0A7J2SQF6-F1
#
_entry.id   AF-A0A7J2SQF6-F1
#
_cell.length_a   1.000
_cell.length_b   1.000
_cell.length_c   1.000
_cell.angle_alpha   90.00
_cell.angle_beta   90.00
_cell.angle_gamma   90.00
#
_symmetry.space_group_name_H-M   'P 1'
#
loop_
_entity.id
_entity.type
_entity.pdbx_description
1 polymer ?
#
loop_
_entity_poly.entity_id
_entity_poly.type
_entity_poly.pdbx_seq_one_letter_code
_entity_poly.pdbx_strand_id
1 'polypeptide(L)'
;MEEKSTVFLKNRFAEYYKKTDIELPERFGKREFAFMSFGVRMMRRHIAFSKRSHFISFIQQMIPAHIYYSSAFYQKPDAPTMGEKGWMGAELIFDLDLDHLKNVKNIGYEEGLRIVKEEFKKLVEEFLLDDFGFPRNRLQLYFSGGRGYHCHVVDPQVFRLTSSERREIVDYIIGTGLNEETVFKKRVIEKTRVRGKTVPKISRLEIPRPDEPGWRGRVARGIQTLLEDITNGKMTVEQLTRYG
;
A
#
# COMPACT_ATOMS: atom_id res chain seq x y z
N MET A 1 5.30 -17.52 -26.54
CA MET A 1 6.74 -17.15 -26.46
C MET A 1 7.48 -18.17 -27.31
N GLU A 2 8.34 -17.75 -28.22
CA GLU A 2 9.11 -18.68 -29.06
C GLU A 2 10.05 -19.53 -28.19
N GLU A 3 10.27 -20.78 -28.61
CA GLU A 3 11.07 -21.77 -27.87
C GLU A 3 12.52 -21.31 -27.67
N LYS A 4 13.13 -20.72 -28.72
CA LYS A 4 14.50 -20.16 -28.66
C LYS A 4 14.63 -19.04 -27.63
N SER A 5 13.65 -18.13 -27.57
CA SER A 5 13.62 -17.04 -26.59
C SER A 5 13.47 -17.56 -25.16
N THR A 6 12.68 -18.62 -24.97
CA THR A 6 12.49 -19.26 -23.67
C THR A 6 13.78 -19.90 -23.15
N VAL A 7 14.50 -20.62 -24.03
CA VAL A 7 15.80 -21.22 -23.69
C VAL A 7 16.83 -20.15 -23.33
N PHE A 8 16.91 -19.08 -24.13
CA PHE A 8 17.79 -17.95 -23.85
C PHE A 8 17.52 -17.32 -22.46
N LEU A 9 16.25 -17.02 -22.16
CA LEU A 9 15.87 -16.44 -20.87
C LEU A 9 16.19 -17.39 -19.70
N LYS A 10 15.90 -18.68 -19.85
CA LYS A 10 16.22 -19.68 -18.83
C LYS A 10 17.72 -19.74 -18.54
N ASN A 11 18.57 -19.66 -19.57
CA ASN A 11 20.02 -19.60 -19.38
C ASN A 11 20.46 -18.33 -18.63
N ARG A 12 19.88 -17.17 -18.96
CA ARG A 12 20.17 -15.90 -18.25
C ARG A 12 19.73 -15.94 -16.79
N PHE A 13 18.56 -16.50 -16.49
CA PHE A 13 18.10 -16.67 -15.12
C PHE A 13 18.97 -17.66 -14.34
N ALA A 14 19.42 -18.75 -14.98
CA ALA A 14 20.33 -19.70 -14.36
C ALA A 14 21.68 -19.06 -14.01
N GLU A 15 22.22 -18.20 -14.87
CA GLU A 15 23.43 -17.42 -14.58
C GLU A 15 23.19 -16.45 -13.41
N TYR A 16 22.06 -15.75 -13.41
CA TYR A 16 21.68 -14.82 -12.34
C TYR A 16 21.57 -15.52 -10.98
N TYR A 17 20.83 -16.63 -10.90
CA TYR A 17 20.67 -17.39 -9.65
C TYR A 17 21.94 -18.06 -9.14
N LYS A 18 22.97 -18.21 -9.99
CA LYS A 18 24.30 -18.70 -9.57
C LYS A 18 25.19 -17.60 -9.02
N LYS A 19 25.09 -16.38 -9.55
CA LYS A 19 26.01 -15.27 -9.26
C LYS A 19 25.50 -14.31 -8.19
N THR A 20 24.18 -14.15 -8.09
CA THR A 20 23.56 -13.17 -7.21
C THR A 20 23.22 -13.78 -5.86
N ASP A 21 23.60 -13.09 -4.78
CA ASP A 21 23.15 -13.44 -3.44
C ASP A 21 21.75 -12.85 -3.19
N ILE A 22 20.73 -13.72 -3.18
CA ILE A 22 19.32 -13.30 -3.02
C ILE A 22 18.97 -13.20 -1.54
N GLU A 23 18.63 -12.00 -1.08
CA GLU A 23 18.15 -11.77 0.27
C GLU A 23 16.82 -12.50 0.51
N LEU A 24 16.69 -13.09 1.70
CA LEU A 24 15.48 -13.79 2.11
C LEU A 24 14.68 -12.88 3.05
N PRO A 25 13.34 -12.93 2.98
CA PRO A 25 12.51 -12.11 3.85
C PRO A 25 12.69 -12.51 5.33
N GLU A 26 12.34 -11.60 6.23
CA GLU A 26 12.27 -11.92 7.65
C GLU A 26 11.39 -13.16 7.88
N ARG A 27 11.84 -14.02 8.78
CA ARG A 27 11.15 -15.27 9.15
C ARG A 27 10.85 -16.16 7.93
N PHE A 28 11.73 -16.20 6.92
CA PHE A 28 11.51 -17.00 5.70
C PHE A 28 11.10 -18.46 5.99
N GLY A 29 11.63 -19.09 7.06
CA GLY A 29 11.26 -20.44 7.46
C GLY A 29 9.82 -20.61 7.98
N LYS A 30 9.10 -19.50 8.17
CA LYS A 30 7.68 -19.45 8.53
C LYS A 30 6.80 -18.98 7.37
N ARG A 31 7.34 -18.88 6.16
CA ARG A 31 6.60 -18.43 4.98
C ARG A 31 6.41 -19.55 3.97
N GLU A 32 5.27 -19.51 3.29
CA GLU A 32 5.03 -20.31 2.10
C GLU A 32 5.72 -19.63 0.93
N PHE A 33 6.43 -20.41 0.12
CA PHE A 33 6.98 -19.99 -1.17
C PHE A 33 6.14 -20.56 -2.31
N ALA A 34 6.05 -19.79 -3.38
CA ALA A 34 5.46 -20.20 -4.64
C ALA A 34 6.38 -19.87 -5.80
N PHE A 35 6.39 -20.75 -6.80
CA PHE A 35 7.30 -20.65 -7.95
C PHE A 35 6.54 -20.87 -9.25
N MET A 36 6.91 -20.13 -10.30
CA MET A 36 6.41 -20.35 -11.66
C MET A 36 7.55 -20.67 -12.60
N SER A 37 7.38 -21.69 -13.43
CA SER A 37 8.32 -22.03 -14.50
C SER A 37 8.03 -21.22 -15.76
N PHE A 38 9.05 -21.06 -16.61
CA PHE A 38 8.87 -20.47 -17.93
C PHE A 38 7.84 -21.24 -18.77
N GLY A 39 6.93 -20.52 -19.43
CA GLY A 39 5.91 -21.10 -20.31
C GLY A 39 4.73 -21.78 -19.59
N VAL A 40 4.76 -21.87 -18.25
CA VAL A 40 3.71 -22.50 -17.45
C VAL A 40 2.94 -21.44 -16.67
N ARG A 41 1.61 -21.47 -16.75
CA ARG A 41 0.75 -20.53 -16.00
C ARG A 41 0.47 -20.96 -14.56
N MET A 42 0.65 -22.23 -14.25
CA MET A 42 0.39 -22.78 -12.92
C MET A 42 1.57 -22.53 -11.97
N MET A 43 1.27 -22.05 -10.77
CA MET A 43 2.24 -21.90 -9.68
C MET A 43 2.42 -23.22 -8.92
N ARG A 44 3.66 -23.55 -8.61
CA ARG A 44 4.00 -24.60 -7.63
C ARG A 44 4.05 -23.97 -6.24
N ARG A 45 3.08 -24.34 -5.39
CA ARG A 45 2.82 -23.75 -4.07
C ARG A 45 3.10 -24.74 -2.94
N HIS A 46 2.85 -24.32 -1.69
CA HIS A 46 3.04 -25.15 -0.48
C HIS A 46 4.49 -25.62 -0.30
N ILE A 47 5.45 -24.76 -0.62
CA ILE A 47 6.88 -25.02 -0.42
C ILE A 47 7.37 -24.16 0.74
N ALA A 48 8.23 -24.70 1.59
CA ALA A 48 8.88 -23.97 2.67
C ALA A 48 10.35 -24.37 2.79
N PHE A 49 11.19 -23.47 3.28
CA PHE A 49 12.61 -23.73 3.46
C PHE A 49 13.05 -23.39 4.88
N SER A 50 13.67 -24.33 5.58
CA SER A 50 14.24 -24.09 6.90
C SER A 50 15.66 -23.51 6.86
N LYS A 51 16.34 -23.60 5.72
CA LYS A 51 17.72 -23.13 5.51
C LYS A 51 17.85 -22.36 4.20
N ARG A 52 18.63 -21.27 4.21
CA ARG A 52 18.96 -20.48 3.00
C ARG A 52 19.57 -21.34 1.90
N SER A 53 20.49 -22.25 2.27
CA SER A 53 21.14 -23.15 1.30
C SER A 53 20.13 -24.00 0.52
N HIS A 54 19.08 -24.51 1.17
CA HIS A 54 18.05 -25.30 0.49
C HIS A 54 17.24 -24.45 -0.50
N PHE A 55 16.91 -23.21 -0.14
CA PHE A 55 16.26 -22.28 -1.05
C PHE A 55 17.14 -21.99 -2.28
N ILE A 56 18.41 -21.65 -2.06
CA ILE A 56 19.35 -21.33 -3.14
C ILE A 56 19.55 -22.53 -4.07
N SER A 57 19.76 -23.73 -3.53
CA SER A 57 19.87 -24.95 -4.33
C SER A 57 18.59 -25.22 -5.13
N PHE A 58 17.41 -24.99 -4.54
CA PHE A 58 16.13 -25.19 -5.21
C PHE A 58 15.95 -24.26 -6.42
N ILE A 59 16.21 -22.96 -6.27
CA ILE A 59 16.05 -22.00 -7.38
C ILE A 59 17.10 -22.20 -8.48
N GLN A 60 18.31 -22.66 -8.13
CA GLN A 60 19.35 -22.98 -9.11
C GLN A 60 19.05 -24.24 -9.92
N GLN A 61 18.30 -25.19 -9.35
CA GLN A 61 17.84 -26.40 -10.04
C GLN A 61 16.56 -26.15 -10.85
N MET A 62 15.59 -25.47 -10.26
CA MET A 62 14.29 -25.21 -10.89
C MET A 62 14.38 -24.13 -11.98
N ILE A 63 15.20 -23.10 -11.77
CA ILE A 63 15.34 -21.90 -12.62
C ILE A 63 13.95 -21.28 -12.87
N PRO A 64 13.25 -20.81 -11.81
CA PRO A 64 11.92 -20.26 -11.93
C PRO A 64 11.92 -18.93 -12.71
N ALA A 65 10.84 -18.65 -13.43
CA ALA A 65 10.58 -17.34 -14.03
C ALA A 65 10.07 -16.34 -12.97
N HIS A 66 9.31 -16.82 -11.98
CA HIS A 66 8.80 -16.00 -10.88
C HIS A 66 8.95 -16.73 -9.55
N ILE A 67 9.30 -15.97 -8.52
CA ILE A 67 9.41 -16.43 -7.13
C ILE A 67 8.54 -15.52 -6.28
N TYR A 68 7.70 -16.11 -5.44
CA TYR A 68 6.85 -15.41 -4.49
C TYR A 68 7.00 -16.03 -3.11
N TYR A 69 6.69 -15.24 -2.09
CA TYR A 69 6.50 -15.72 -0.73
C TYR A 69 5.25 -15.11 -0.12
N SER A 70 4.66 -15.78 0.87
CA SER A 70 3.47 -15.29 1.56
C SER A 70 3.78 -14.08 2.43
N SER A 71 2.91 -13.07 2.39
CA SER A 71 2.89 -11.99 3.40
C SER A 71 2.61 -12.51 4.81
N ALA A 72 1.92 -13.64 4.90
CA ALA A 72 1.58 -14.33 6.13
C ALA A 72 2.71 -15.25 6.64
N PHE A 73 2.72 -15.41 7.95
CA PHE A 73 3.54 -16.35 8.70
C PHE A 73 2.69 -17.54 9.16
N TYR A 74 3.27 -18.72 9.10
CA TYR A 74 2.60 -19.98 9.43
C TYR A 74 3.48 -20.85 10.33
N GLN A 75 2.85 -21.65 11.18
CA GLN A 75 3.55 -22.67 11.95
C GLN A 75 4.12 -23.76 11.03
N LYS A 76 3.30 -24.21 10.06
CA LYS A 76 3.63 -25.20 9.02
C LYS A 76 3.34 -24.64 7.62
N PRO A 77 4.26 -23.86 7.01
CA PRO A 77 3.95 -23.09 5.81
C PRO A 77 3.72 -23.95 4.54
N ASP A 78 4.26 -25.16 4.53
CA ASP A 78 4.14 -26.18 3.49
C ASP A 78 2.90 -27.07 3.63
N ALA A 79 2.05 -26.85 4.65
CA ALA A 79 0.82 -27.62 4.77
C ALA A 79 -0.15 -27.35 3.58
N PRO A 80 -0.91 -28.36 3.14
CA PRO A 80 -1.80 -28.24 1.99
C PRO A 80 -3.05 -27.39 2.28
N THR A 81 -3.55 -27.37 3.52
CA THR A 81 -4.77 -26.65 3.90
C THR A 81 -4.48 -25.50 4.86
N MET A 82 -5.29 -24.43 4.82
CA MET A 82 -5.09 -23.26 5.68
C MET A 82 -5.23 -23.57 7.17
N GLY A 83 -6.14 -24.49 7.53
CA GLY A 83 -6.31 -24.93 8.92
C GLY A 83 -5.06 -25.61 9.47
N GLU A 84 -4.40 -26.43 8.66
CA GLU A 84 -3.16 -27.12 9.04
C GLU A 84 -1.93 -26.21 9.06
N LYS A 85 -1.94 -25.10 8.32
CA LYS A 85 -0.80 -24.18 8.30
C LYS A 85 -0.55 -23.52 9.65
N GLY A 86 -1.61 -23.32 10.46
CA GLY A 86 -1.54 -22.59 11.72
C GLY A 86 -1.07 -21.15 11.51
N TRP A 87 -1.96 -20.28 11.02
CA TRP A 87 -1.67 -18.86 10.77
C TRP A 87 -1.18 -18.15 12.05
N MET A 88 -0.11 -17.36 11.93
CA MET A 88 0.53 -16.66 13.06
C MET A 88 0.40 -15.14 12.97
N GLY A 89 0.19 -14.61 11.77
CA GLY A 89 0.18 -13.18 11.49
C GLY A 89 0.47 -12.90 10.01
N ALA A 90 0.37 -11.65 9.58
CA ALA A 90 0.78 -11.24 8.24
C ALA A 90 1.26 -9.79 8.20
N GLU A 91 2.26 -9.51 7.38
CA GLU A 91 2.67 -8.14 7.06
C GLU A 91 1.52 -7.34 6.45
N LEU A 92 1.57 -6.02 6.55
CA LEU A 92 0.68 -5.13 5.81
C LEU A 92 1.40 -4.69 4.54
N ILE A 93 0.87 -5.11 3.39
CA ILE A 93 1.47 -4.83 2.08
C ILE A 93 0.55 -3.90 1.32
N PHE A 94 1.14 -2.84 0.76
CA PHE A 94 0.50 -1.96 -0.19
C PHE A 94 1.11 -2.19 -1.56
N ASP A 95 0.25 -2.31 -2.58
CA ASP A 95 0.64 -2.53 -3.97
C ASP A 95 0.01 -1.45 -4.85
N LEU A 96 0.86 -0.61 -5.45
CA LEU A 96 0.44 0.42 -6.39
C LEU A 96 0.96 0.04 -7.78
N ASP A 97 0.02 -0.26 -8.68
CA ASP A 97 0.28 -0.56 -10.09
C ASP A 97 -0.37 0.48 -10.99
N LEU A 98 0.30 0.81 -12.09
CA LEU A 98 -0.16 1.70 -13.15
C LEU A 98 -1.56 1.35 -13.65
N ASP A 99 -1.87 0.05 -13.82
CA ASP A 99 -3.17 -0.40 -14.33
C ASP A 99 -4.34 -0.06 -13.40
N HIS A 100 -4.07 0.17 -12.11
CA HIS A 100 -5.08 0.52 -11.12
C HIS A 100 -5.36 2.03 -11.05
N LEU A 101 -4.52 2.87 -11.68
CA LEU A 101 -4.74 4.31 -11.72
C LEU A 101 -5.77 4.66 -12.81
N LYS A 102 -7.02 4.90 -12.38
CA LYS A 102 -8.15 5.26 -13.26
C LYS A 102 -7.87 6.46 -14.17
N ASN A 103 -7.03 7.38 -13.73
CA ASN A 103 -6.77 8.67 -14.40
C ASN A 103 -5.70 8.57 -15.51
N VAL A 104 -5.09 7.39 -15.71
CA VAL A 104 -3.86 7.24 -16.52
C VAL A 104 -4.10 6.45 -17.81
N LYS A 105 -5.35 6.09 -18.12
CA LYS A 105 -5.70 5.24 -19.28
C LYS A 105 -5.26 5.78 -20.66
N ASN A 106 -4.97 7.09 -20.77
CA ASN A 106 -4.56 7.74 -22.01
C ASN A 106 -3.18 8.45 -21.90
N ILE A 107 -2.37 8.09 -20.91
CA ILE A 107 -1.07 8.71 -20.66
C ILE A 107 0.04 7.77 -21.16
N GLY A 108 1.14 8.34 -21.68
CA GLY A 108 2.30 7.58 -22.11
C GLY A 108 2.90 6.75 -20.97
N TYR A 109 3.47 5.58 -21.29
CA TYR A 109 3.96 4.61 -20.29
C TYR A 109 4.92 5.22 -19.26
N GLU A 110 5.92 5.98 -19.71
CA GLU A 110 6.91 6.63 -18.85
C GLU A 110 6.26 7.63 -17.88
N GLU A 111 5.36 8.46 -18.39
CA GLU A 111 4.63 9.43 -17.59
C GLU A 111 3.70 8.73 -16.58
N GLY A 112 3.08 7.63 -16.98
CA GLY A 112 2.34 6.76 -16.07
C GLY A 112 3.19 6.26 -14.91
N LEU A 113 4.40 5.76 -15.17
CA LEU A 113 5.33 5.33 -14.12
C LEU A 113 5.75 6.48 -13.20
N ARG A 114 5.91 7.69 -13.75
CA ARG A 114 6.20 8.90 -12.96
C ARG A 114 5.06 9.20 -11.99
N ILE A 115 3.81 9.17 -12.47
CA ILE A 115 2.63 9.38 -11.62
C ILE A 115 2.55 8.31 -10.52
N VAL A 116 2.69 7.03 -10.87
CA VAL A 116 2.66 5.92 -9.88
C VAL A 116 3.73 6.13 -8.80
N LYS A 117 4.93 6.56 -9.18
CA LYS A 117 6.02 6.83 -8.25
C LYS A 117 5.67 7.97 -7.29
N GLU A 118 5.08 9.06 -7.78
CA GLU A 118 4.68 10.18 -6.91
C GLU A 118 3.52 9.80 -5.97
N GLU A 119 2.52 9.06 -6.46
CA GLU A 119 1.45 8.54 -5.59
C GLU A 119 1.97 7.56 -4.53
N PHE A 120 2.95 6.72 -4.89
CA PHE A 120 3.61 5.83 -3.95
C PHE A 120 4.41 6.59 -2.88
N LYS A 121 5.08 7.69 -3.25
CA LYS A 121 5.74 8.57 -2.26
C LYS A 121 4.72 9.16 -1.29
N LYS A 122 3.59 9.67 -1.77
CA LYS A 122 2.52 10.21 -0.90
C LYS A 122 2.03 9.15 0.08
N LEU A 123 1.77 7.92 -0.40
CA LEU A 123 1.40 6.80 0.46
C LEU A 123 2.43 6.60 1.59
N VAL A 124 3.71 6.52 1.24
CA VAL A 124 4.77 6.25 2.22
C VAL A 124 4.95 7.42 3.19
N GLU A 125 5.15 8.63 2.67
CA GLU A 125 5.50 9.80 3.47
C GLU A 125 4.29 10.31 4.25
N GLU A 126 3.19 10.59 3.58
CA GLU A 126 2.07 11.30 4.19
C GLU A 126 1.14 10.39 4.99
N PHE A 127 1.11 9.08 4.71
CA PHE A 127 0.23 8.15 5.43
C PHE A 127 1.02 7.19 6.33
N LEU A 128 1.97 6.43 5.79
CA LEU A 128 2.65 5.40 6.58
C LEU A 128 3.59 6.00 7.64
N LEU A 129 4.35 7.03 7.27
CA LEU A 129 5.28 7.69 8.19
C LEU A 129 4.58 8.74 9.05
N ASP A 130 3.82 9.65 8.45
CA ASP A 130 3.27 10.79 9.18
C ASP A 130 1.97 10.45 9.94
N ASP A 131 0.93 9.96 9.25
CA ASP A 131 -0.37 9.71 9.88
C ASP A 131 -0.35 8.47 10.79
N PHE A 132 0.20 7.35 10.33
CA PHE A 132 0.25 6.10 11.10
C PHE A 132 1.49 5.99 12.00
N GLY A 133 2.52 6.82 11.78
CA GLY A 133 3.69 6.85 12.66
C GLY A 133 4.59 5.62 12.58
N PHE A 134 4.53 4.82 11.50
CA PHE A 134 5.45 3.68 11.36
C PHE A 134 6.88 4.20 11.20
N PRO A 135 7.86 3.65 11.93
CA PRO A 135 9.23 4.11 11.79
C PRO A 135 9.80 3.62 10.45
N ARG A 136 10.67 4.43 9.82
CA ARG A 136 11.24 4.16 8.48
C ARG A 136 11.88 2.77 8.36
N ASN A 137 12.50 2.27 9.43
CA ASN A 137 13.14 0.94 9.44
C ASN A 137 12.16 -0.24 9.45
N ARG A 138 10.84 0.01 9.59
CA ARG A 138 9.77 -0.99 9.46
C ARG A 138 9.13 -0.99 8.08
N LEU A 139 9.51 -0.05 7.20
CA LEU A 139 9.01 0.05 5.85
C LEU A 139 10.05 -0.50 4.87
N GLN A 140 9.69 -1.54 4.13
CA GLN A 140 10.51 -2.08 3.06
C GLN A 140 9.86 -1.74 1.72
N LEU A 141 10.57 -0.97 0.90
CA LEU A 141 10.07 -0.46 -0.38
C LEU A 141 10.70 -1.26 -1.53
N TYR A 142 9.86 -1.74 -2.43
CA TYR A 142 10.27 -2.54 -3.57
C TYR A 142 9.69 -1.97 -4.87
N PHE A 143 10.50 -1.96 -5.92
CA PHE A 143 9.97 -1.87 -7.27
C PHE A 143 9.42 -3.25 -7.67
N SER A 144 8.21 -3.31 -8.23
CA SER A 144 7.56 -4.59 -8.57
C SER A 144 8.27 -5.37 -9.70
N GLY A 145 9.24 -4.73 -10.35
CA GLY A 145 9.93 -5.27 -11.53
C GLY A 145 9.19 -4.97 -12.84
N GLY A 146 8.10 -4.21 -12.79
CA GLY A 146 7.31 -3.85 -13.96
C GLY A 146 6.79 -2.42 -13.91
N ARG A 147 5.58 -2.25 -13.34
CA ARG A 147 4.78 -1.01 -13.50
C ARG A 147 4.33 -0.39 -12.18
N GLY A 148 4.94 -0.81 -11.08
CA GLY A 148 4.44 -0.48 -9.77
C GLY A 148 5.47 -0.62 -8.66
N TYR A 149 5.00 -0.38 -7.45
CA TYR A 149 5.80 -0.44 -6.24
C TYR A 149 5.03 -1.17 -5.14
N HIS A 150 5.78 -1.86 -4.29
CA HIS A 150 5.26 -2.49 -3.09
C HIS A 150 5.88 -1.82 -1.85
N CYS A 151 5.06 -1.57 -0.85
CA CYS A 151 5.52 -1.21 0.49
C CYS A 151 5.10 -2.30 1.47
N HIS A 152 6.07 -2.95 2.11
CA HIS A 152 5.83 -3.91 3.18
C HIS A 152 6.05 -3.21 4.51
N VAL A 153 4.99 -3.16 5.34
CA VAL A 153 5.07 -2.74 6.74
C VAL A 153 5.30 -3.97 7.59
N VAL A 154 6.53 -4.11 8.10
CA VAL A 154 7.00 -5.26 8.88
C VAL A 154 7.02 -4.89 10.38
N ASP A 155 5.82 -4.67 10.92
CA ASP A 155 5.63 -4.26 12.31
C ASP A 155 4.75 -5.24 13.11
N PRO A 156 5.15 -5.67 14.33
CA PRO A 156 4.32 -6.52 15.18
C PRO A 156 2.88 -6.04 15.40
N GLN A 157 2.65 -4.72 15.38
CA GLN A 157 1.33 -4.12 15.57
C GLN A 157 0.37 -4.47 14.43
N VAL A 158 0.86 -4.67 13.21
CA VAL A 158 0.00 -4.97 12.04
C VAL A 158 -0.21 -6.47 11.82
N PHE A 159 0.58 -7.33 12.46
CA PHE A 159 0.58 -8.76 12.16
C PHE A 159 -0.75 -9.45 12.42
N ARG A 160 -1.49 -9.02 13.44
CA ARG A 160 -2.77 -9.63 13.82
C ARG A 160 -4.00 -8.98 13.20
N LEU A 161 -3.81 -7.92 12.41
CA LEU A 161 -4.94 -7.25 11.76
C LEU A 161 -5.69 -8.22 10.85
N THR A 162 -7.00 -8.27 11.07
CA THR A 162 -7.98 -8.97 10.24
C THR A 162 -8.15 -8.29 8.89
N SER A 163 -8.78 -8.97 7.94
CA SER A 163 -9.08 -8.41 6.62
C SER A 163 -9.98 -7.17 6.69
N SER A 164 -10.89 -7.08 7.66
CA SER A 164 -11.73 -5.90 7.87
C SER A 164 -10.94 -4.73 8.43
N GLU A 165 -10.09 -4.94 9.44
CA GLU A 165 -9.26 -3.86 10.00
C GLU A 165 -8.26 -3.32 8.97
N ARG A 166 -7.73 -4.19 8.10
CA ARG A 166 -6.88 -3.77 6.97
C ARG A 166 -7.67 -2.95 5.95
N ARG A 167 -8.96 -3.24 5.76
CA ARG A 167 -9.82 -2.46 4.88
C ARG A 167 -10.05 -1.05 5.42
N GLU A 168 -10.25 -0.90 6.73
CA GLU A 168 -10.37 0.43 7.34
C GLU A 168 -9.11 1.29 7.11
N ILE A 169 -7.92 0.69 7.15
CA ILE A 169 -6.67 1.38 6.81
C ILE A 169 -6.68 1.85 5.36
N VAL A 170 -7.09 0.99 4.43
CA VAL A 170 -7.19 1.34 3.01
C VAL A 170 -8.23 2.44 2.79
N ASP A 171 -9.40 2.33 3.42
CA ASP A 171 -10.50 3.29 3.32
C ASP A 171 -10.08 4.66 3.86
N TYR A 172 -9.32 4.69 4.95
CA TYR A 172 -8.68 5.90 5.46
C TYR A 172 -7.72 6.51 4.42
N ILE A 173 -6.81 5.73 3.83
CA ILE A 173 -5.84 6.25 2.85
C ILE A 173 -6.53 6.86 1.63
N ILE A 174 -7.56 6.19 1.10
CA ILE A 174 -8.28 6.66 -0.09
C ILE A 174 -9.37 7.69 0.23
N GLY A 175 -9.59 8.03 1.51
CA GLY A 175 -10.59 8.99 1.95
C GLY A 175 -12.03 8.53 1.78
N THR A 176 -12.28 7.21 1.79
CA THR A 176 -13.62 6.66 1.68
C THR A 176 -14.44 7.00 2.93
N GLY A 177 -15.67 7.48 2.74
CA GLY A 177 -16.54 7.92 3.83
C GLY A 177 -16.25 9.33 4.36
N LEU A 178 -15.27 10.04 3.79
CA LEU A 178 -14.98 11.43 4.17
C LEU A 178 -16.19 12.32 3.84
N ASN A 179 -16.70 13.02 4.85
CA ASN A 179 -17.84 13.90 4.73
C ASN A 179 -17.70 15.17 5.58
N GLU A 180 -18.58 16.14 5.35
CA GLU A 180 -18.55 17.43 6.05
C GLU A 180 -18.55 17.28 7.58
N GLU A 181 -19.32 16.35 8.13
CA GLU A 181 -19.43 16.17 9.57
C GLU A 181 -18.16 15.57 10.20
N THR A 182 -17.42 14.76 9.44
CA THR A 182 -16.11 14.21 9.87
C THR A 182 -15.00 15.27 9.84
N VAL A 183 -15.10 16.25 8.94
CA VAL A 183 -14.06 17.26 8.70
C VAL A 183 -14.32 18.56 9.48
N PHE A 184 -15.57 19.00 9.60
CA PHE A 184 -15.94 20.26 10.22
C PHE A 184 -16.70 20.00 11.52
N LYS A 185 -16.09 20.37 12.65
CA LYS A 185 -16.70 20.16 13.97
C LYS A 185 -17.85 21.16 14.14
N LYS A 186 -19.05 20.66 14.48
CA LYS A 186 -20.18 21.51 14.88
C LYS A 186 -19.95 22.01 16.30
N ARG A 187 -19.61 23.30 16.45
CA ARG A 187 -19.47 23.97 17.75
C ARG A 187 -20.76 24.71 18.08
N VAL A 188 -21.38 24.36 19.20
CA VAL A 188 -22.59 25.03 19.71
C VAL A 188 -22.18 26.35 20.35
N ILE A 189 -22.70 27.46 19.81
CA ILE A 189 -22.42 28.82 20.29
C ILE A 189 -23.46 29.22 21.34
N GLU A 190 -24.73 28.93 21.08
CA GLU A 190 -25.82 29.27 21.99
C GLU A 190 -26.68 28.02 22.28
N LYS A 191 -27.06 27.85 23.54
CA LYS A 191 -27.94 26.78 24.00
C LYS A 191 -29.24 27.40 24.53
N THR A 192 -30.37 26.77 24.26
CA THR A 192 -31.67 27.17 24.82
C THR A 192 -32.28 26.03 25.63
N ARG A 193 -33.25 26.33 26.50
CA ARG A 193 -34.01 25.33 27.26
C ARG A 193 -35.40 25.18 26.66
N VAL A 194 -35.75 23.97 26.24
CA VAL A 194 -37.08 23.62 25.74
C VAL A 194 -37.58 22.43 26.55
N ARG A 195 -38.74 22.57 27.21
CA ARG A 195 -39.36 21.53 28.05
C ARG A 195 -38.37 20.90 29.05
N GLY A 196 -37.56 21.73 29.72
CA GLY A 196 -36.57 21.30 30.71
C GLY A 196 -35.28 20.67 30.14
N LYS A 197 -35.17 20.46 28.83
CA LYS A 197 -33.96 19.94 28.18
C LYS A 197 -33.15 21.07 27.52
N THR A 198 -31.84 21.03 27.69
CA THR A 198 -30.92 21.95 27.00
C THR A 198 -30.68 21.48 25.58
N VAL A 199 -31.00 22.32 24.60
CA VAL A 199 -30.83 22.03 23.17
C VAL A 199 -29.96 23.11 22.50
N PRO A 200 -29.15 22.77 21.49
CA PRO A 200 -28.38 23.75 20.73
C PRO A 200 -29.34 24.68 19.95
N LYS A 201 -29.15 25.99 20.09
CA LYS A 201 -29.92 27.04 19.39
C LYS A 201 -29.16 27.57 18.18
N ILE A 202 -27.86 27.78 18.33
CA ILE A 202 -26.97 28.25 17.27
C ILE A 202 -25.71 27.38 17.28
N SER A 203 -25.36 26.83 16.12
CA SER A 203 -24.13 26.08 15.89
C SER A 203 -23.36 26.68 14.72
N ARG A 204 -22.03 26.64 14.79
CA ARG A 204 -21.13 26.99 13.68
C ARG A 204 -20.22 25.81 13.37
N LEU A 205 -19.85 25.68 12.10
CA LEU A 205 -18.81 24.76 11.67
C LEU A 205 -17.44 25.36 11.94
N GLU A 206 -16.64 24.63 12.71
CA GLU A 206 -15.26 24.97 13.01
C GLU A 206 -14.34 24.36 11.94
N ILE A 207 -13.60 25.25 11.26
CA ILE A 207 -12.60 24.89 10.25
C ILE A 207 -11.47 24.14 10.97
N PRO A 208 -11.01 22.98 10.43
CA PRO A 208 -9.91 22.25 11.04
C PRO A 208 -8.60 23.06 10.99
N ARG A 209 -7.70 22.77 11.94
CA ARG A 209 -6.37 23.39 11.96
C ARG A 209 -5.34 22.55 11.19
N PRO A 210 -4.32 23.16 10.56
CA PRO A 210 -3.29 22.45 9.79
C PRO A 210 -2.45 21.44 10.60
N ASP A 211 -2.34 21.64 11.91
CA ASP A 211 -1.61 20.77 12.84
C ASP A 211 -2.47 19.61 13.39
N GLU A 212 -3.77 19.57 13.06
CA GLU A 212 -4.60 18.42 13.42
C GLU A 212 -4.15 17.16 12.66
N PRO A 213 -4.24 15.97 13.27
CA PRO A 213 -3.86 14.73 12.61
C PRO A 213 -4.87 14.33 11.51
N GLY A 214 -4.38 13.55 10.56
CA GLY A 214 -5.16 12.91 9.51
C GLY A 214 -5.98 13.85 8.63
N TRP A 215 -7.15 13.39 8.19
CA TRP A 215 -7.95 14.11 7.18
C TRP A 215 -8.37 15.53 7.59
N ARG A 216 -8.55 15.80 8.89
CA ARG A 216 -8.87 17.17 9.35
C ARG A 216 -7.73 18.13 9.03
N GLY A 217 -6.50 17.80 9.42
CA GLY A 217 -5.34 18.63 9.10
C GLY A 217 -5.01 18.64 7.61
N ARG A 218 -5.18 17.50 6.92
CA ARG A 218 -4.98 17.40 5.46
C ARG A 218 -5.92 18.34 4.70
N VAL A 219 -7.20 18.39 5.07
CA VAL A 219 -8.16 19.35 4.49
C VAL A 219 -7.78 20.78 4.86
N ALA A 220 -7.39 21.05 6.11
CA ALA A 220 -6.97 22.39 6.54
C ALA A 220 -5.77 22.91 5.72
N ARG A 221 -4.74 22.09 5.53
CA ARG A 221 -3.57 22.41 4.70
C ARG A 221 -3.97 22.61 3.24
N GLY A 222 -4.83 21.76 2.70
CA GLY A 222 -5.36 21.91 1.34
C GLY A 222 -6.12 23.23 1.13
N ILE A 223 -6.93 23.65 2.11
CA ILE A 223 -7.63 24.96 2.09
C ILE A 223 -6.61 26.10 2.09
N GLN A 224 -5.54 26.03 2.90
CA GLN A 224 -4.50 27.05 2.92
C GLN A 224 -3.76 27.16 1.59
N THR A 225 -3.33 26.04 1.01
CA THR A 225 -2.68 26.02 -0.31
C THR A 225 -3.58 26.61 -1.38
N LEU A 226 -4.87 26.27 -1.38
CA LEU A 226 -5.84 26.86 -2.31
C LEU A 226 -5.93 28.38 -2.16
N LEU A 227 -6.01 28.88 -0.93
CA LEU A 227 -6.04 30.34 -0.67
C LEU A 227 -4.77 31.03 -1.16
N GLU A 228 -3.59 30.45 -0.89
CA GLU A 228 -2.31 30.97 -1.36
C GLU A 228 -2.26 31.03 -2.90
N ASP A 229 -2.73 29.98 -3.58
CA ASP A 229 -2.75 29.94 -5.04
C ASP A 229 -3.69 31.00 -5.65
N ILE A 230 -4.85 31.25 -5.02
CA ILE A 230 -5.76 32.33 -5.41
C ILE A 230 -5.07 33.69 -5.22
N THR A 231 -4.53 33.96 -4.03
CA THR A 231 -3.93 35.27 -3.71
C THR A 231 -2.70 35.59 -4.54
N ASN A 232 -1.93 34.58 -4.94
CA ASN A 232 -0.74 34.73 -5.76
C ASN A 232 -1.02 34.67 -7.27
N GLY A 233 -2.30 34.62 -7.68
CA GLY A 233 -2.69 34.61 -9.09
C GLY A 233 -2.24 33.36 -9.85
N LYS A 234 -2.00 32.24 -9.15
CA LYS A 234 -1.55 30.97 -9.75
C LYS A 234 -2.70 30.16 -10.36
N MET A 235 -3.96 30.52 -10.05
CA MET A 235 -5.13 29.87 -10.59
C MET A 235 -5.58 30.49 -11.91
N THR A 236 -5.94 29.66 -12.88
CA THR A 236 -6.53 30.12 -14.14
C THR A 236 -7.98 30.58 -13.93
N VAL A 237 -8.48 31.43 -14.83
CA VAL A 237 -9.89 31.87 -14.83
C VAL A 237 -10.85 30.68 -14.87
N GLU A 238 -10.52 29.63 -15.63
CA GLU A 238 -11.30 28.38 -15.70
C GLU A 238 -11.30 27.58 -14.40
N GLN A 239 -10.24 27.69 -13.58
CA GLN A 239 -10.21 27.06 -12.27
C GLN A 239 -11.06 27.86 -11.26
N LEU A 240 -11.05 29.19 -11.36
CA LEU A 240 -11.82 30.07 -10.48
C LEU A 240 -13.34 29.95 -10.73
N THR A 241 -13.78 29.83 -11.98
CA THR A 241 -15.21 29.69 -12.33
C THR A 241 -15.84 28.39 -11.82
N ARG A 242 -15.05 27.38 -11.40
CA ARG A 242 -15.58 26.16 -10.77
C ARG A 242 -16.13 26.40 -9.35
N TYR A 243 -15.78 27.54 -8.75
CA TYR A 243 -16.16 27.88 -7.38
C TYR A 243 -17.28 28.92 -7.28
N GLY A 244 -17.78 29.41 -8.43
CA GLY A 244 -18.85 30.42 -8.53
C GLY A 244 -18.45 31.62 -9.38
#